data_AF-A0A8X6WCI7-F1
#
_entry.id   AF-A0A8X6WCI7-F1
#
_cell.length_a   1.000
_cell.length_b   1.000
_cell.length_c   1.000
_cell.angle_alpha   90.00
_cell.angle_beta   90.00
_cell.angle_gamma   90.00
#
_symmetry.space_group_name_H-M   'P 1'
#
loop_
_entity.id
_entity.type
_entity.pdbx_description
1 polymer ?
#
loop_
_entity_poly.entity_id
_entity_poly.type
_entity_poly.pdbx_seq_one_letter_code
_entity_poly.pdbx_strand_id
1 'polypeptide(L)'
;MLNSFVIHPHTGPAPGIMVWGGIGYHSRTPLERIAGTLNSQRYISEVLDPVALPYLQGLTTAIFQQDNVRPHATRIVQRFMVNQ
;
A
#
# COMPACT_ATOMS: atom_id res chain seq x y z
N MET A 1 -30.29 16.59 -6.30
CA MET A 1 -30.39 15.21 -5.79
C MET A 1 -28.98 14.76 -5.43
N LEU A 2 -28.65 14.68 -4.14
CA LEU A 2 -27.34 14.22 -3.68
C LEU A 2 -27.45 12.74 -3.31
N ASN A 3 -26.69 11.90 -4.01
CA ASN A 3 -26.57 10.48 -3.68
C ASN A 3 -25.86 10.35 -2.32
N SER A 4 -26.55 9.84 -1.31
CA SER A 4 -25.96 9.47 -0.03
C SER A 4 -25.12 8.20 -0.22
N PHE A 5 -23.81 8.29 -0.04
CA PHE A 5 -22.93 7.12 0.07
C PHE A 5 -23.03 6.57 1.48
N VAL A 6 -23.60 5.38 1.63
CA VAL A 6 -23.72 4.69 2.92
C VAL A 6 -22.58 3.68 3.05
N ILE A 7 -21.61 3.96 3.92
CA ILE A 7 -20.60 2.98 4.33
C ILE A 7 -21.24 2.10 5.38
N HIS A 8 -21.49 0.83 5.04
CA HIS A 8 -21.77 -0.19 6.05
C HIS A 8 -20.43 -0.67 6.62
N PRO A 9 -20.12 -0.45 7.90
CA PRO A 9 -18.96 -1.08 8.50
C PRO A 9 -19.19 -2.59 8.50
N HIS A 10 -18.20 -3.34 8.00
CA HIS A 10 -18.17 -4.79 8.20
C HIS A 10 -17.91 -5.07 9.69
N THR A 11 -18.97 -5.08 10.49
CA THR A 11 -18.95 -5.24 11.96
C THR A 11 -18.96 -6.71 12.43
N GLY A 12 -18.83 -7.69 11.51
CA GLY A 12 -18.73 -9.10 11.86
C GLY A 12 -17.27 -9.59 11.94
N PRO A 13 -16.94 -10.55 12.82
CA PRO A 13 -15.65 -11.24 12.84
C PRO A 13 -15.59 -12.25 11.68
N ALA A 14 -15.63 -11.76 10.44
CA ALA A 14 -15.26 -12.55 9.28
C ALA A 14 -13.73 -12.41 9.10
N PRO A 15 -12.97 -13.51 9.02
CA PRO A 15 -11.54 -13.44 8.75
C PRO A 15 -11.31 -12.81 7.37
N GLY A 16 -10.84 -11.57 7.34
CA GLY A 16 -10.41 -10.88 6.13
C GLY A 16 -8.99 -11.26 5.74
N ILE A 17 -8.70 -11.27 4.45
CA ILE A 17 -7.32 -11.39 3.93
C ILE A 17 -6.84 -9.98 3.60
N MET A 18 -5.68 -9.59 4.15
CA MET A 18 -5.02 -8.35 3.77
C MET A 18 -4.14 -8.60 2.54
N VAL A 19 -4.25 -7.71 1.56
CA VAL A 19 -3.43 -7.75 0.33
C VAL A 19 -2.87 -6.37 0.02
N TRP A 20 -1.76 -6.32 -0.71
CA TRP A 20 -1.18 -5.09 -1.26
C TRP A 20 -0.90 -5.24 -2.75
N GLY A 21 -1.14 -4.18 -3.53
CA GLY A 21 -0.78 -4.14 -4.93
C GLY A 21 -0.74 -2.70 -5.45
N GLY A 22 0.16 -2.44 -6.40
CA GLY A 22 0.28 -1.19 -7.14
C GLY A 22 -0.16 -1.35 -8.60
N ILE A 23 -0.75 -0.29 -9.15
CA ILE A 23 -1.19 -0.23 -10.54
C ILE A 23 -0.57 1.00 -11.18
N GLY A 24 -0.04 0.84 -12.40
CA GLY A 24 0.41 1.90 -13.28
C GLY A 24 -0.40 1.92 -14.59
N TYR A 25 -0.10 2.87 -15.47
CA TYR A 25 -0.87 3.09 -16.70
C TYR A 25 -0.89 1.88 -17.66
N HIS A 26 0.24 1.16 -17.78
CA HIS A 26 0.36 -0.03 -18.65
C HIS A 26 0.82 -1.30 -17.92
N SER A 27 0.91 -1.27 -16.59
CA SER A 27 1.53 -2.33 -15.80
C SER A 27 0.97 -2.37 -14.39
N ARG A 28 1.29 -3.43 -13.65
CA ARG A 28 0.91 -3.62 -12.24
C ARG A 28 1.97 -4.43 -11.52
N THR A 29 2.03 -4.29 -10.19
CA THR A 29 2.80 -5.21 -9.34
C THR A 29 2.06 -6.54 -9.22
N PRO A 30 2.74 -7.60 -8.74
CA PRO A 30 2.05 -8.73 -8.10
C PRO A 30 1.13 -8.25 -6.97
N LEU A 31 0.09 -9.04 -6.68
CA LEU A 31 -0.79 -8.81 -5.54
C LEU A 31 -0.26 -9.63 -4.36
N GLU A 32 0.33 -8.96 -3.38
CA GLU A 32 0.98 -9.60 -2.24
C GLU A 32 0.00 -9.85 -1.12
N ARG A 33 0.01 -11.07 -0.57
CA ARG A 33 -0.78 -11.42 0.61
C ARG A 33 -0.03 -11.04 1.87
N ILE A 34 -0.60 -10.14 2.66
CA ILE A 34 -0.04 -9.70 3.94
C ILE A 34 -0.65 -10.54 5.07
N ALA A 35 0.22 -11.14 5.88
CA ALA A 35 -0.22 -11.88 7.06
C ALA A 35 -0.62 -10.91 8.18
N GLY A 36 -1.91 -10.87 8.53
CA GLY A 36 -2.42 -10.03 9.62
C GLY A 36 -2.29 -8.52 9.35
N THR A 37 -2.35 -7.72 10.41
CA THR A 37 -2.29 -6.25 10.31
C THR A 37 -0.89 -5.76 9.98
N LEU A 38 -0.81 -4.86 8.99
CA LEU A 38 0.42 -4.23 8.55
C LEU A 38 0.82 -3.06 9.46
N ASN A 39 2.06 -3.07 9.94
CA ASN A 39 2.67 -1.93 10.61
C ASN A 39 3.74 -1.30 9.71
N SER A 40 4.30 -0.16 10.13
CA SER A 40 5.27 0.60 9.33
C SER A 40 6.55 -0.16 8.98
N GLN A 41 7.08 -0.95 9.92
CA GLN A 41 8.31 -1.70 9.67
C GLN A 41 8.07 -2.81 8.66
N ARG A 42 6.95 -3.54 8.83
CA ARG A 42 6.50 -4.57 7.91
C ARG A 42 6.13 -3.99 6.56
N TYR A 43 5.57 -2.77 6.51
CA TYR A 43 5.31 -2.10 5.25
C TYR A 43 6.60 -1.85 4.47
N ILE A 44 7.70 -1.49 5.14
CA ILE A 44 8.99 -1.36 4.47
C ILE A 44 9.48 -2.73 3.98
N SER A 45 9.60 -3.71 4.89
CA SER A 45 10.27 -4.98 4.58
C SER A 45 9.47 -5.96 3.73
N GLU A 46 8.14 -5.91 3.78
CA GLU A 46 7.26 -6.84 3.06
C GLU A 46 6.67 -6.22 1.79
N VAL A 47 6.69 -4.89 1.65
CA VAL A 47 5.99 -4.20 0.55
C VAL A 47 6.89 -3.21 -0.18
N LEU A 48 7.40 -2.18 0.50
CA LEU A 48 8.11 -1.10 -0.19
C LEU A 48 9.41 -1.60 -0.80
N ASP A 49 10.25 -2.26 -0.01
CA ASP A 49 11.57 -2.70 -0.42
C ASP A 49 11.52 -3.87 -1.44
N PRO A 50 10.76 -4.96 -1.21
CA PRO A 50 10.76 -6.08 -2.15
C PRO A 50 9.87 -5.90 -3.39
N VAL A 51 8.87 -5.01 -3.35
CA VAL A 51 7.82 -4.97 -4.39
C VAL A 51 7.68 -3.59 -5.02
N ALA A 52 7.40 -2.56 -4.23
CA ALA A 52 7.13 -1.22 -4.76
C ALA A 52 8.37 -0.60 -5.39
N LEU A 53 9.51 -0.66 -4.70
CA LEU A 53 10.75 -0.03 -5.14
C LEU A 53 11.28 -0.65 -6.45
N PRO A 54 11.44 -1.99 -6.60
CA PRO A 54 11.87 -2.57 -7.86
C PRO A 54 10.91 -2.26 -9.02
N TYR A 55 9.61 -2.25 -8.75
CA TYR A 55 8.61 -1.89 -9.76
C TYR A 55 8.78 -0.44 -10.22
N LEU A 56 8.95 0.50 -9.29
CA LEU A 56 9.14 1.92 -9.61
C LEU A 56 10.47 2.18 -10.33
N GLN A 57 11.56 1.51 -9.91
CA GLN A 57 12.87 1.61 -10.57
C GLN A 57 12.85 1.09 -12.01
N GLY A 58 11.94 0.18 -12.34
CA GLY A 58 11.71 -0.29 -13.71
C GLY A 58 10.98 0.71 -14.62
N LEU A 59 10.51 1.84 -14.10
CA LEU A 59 9.74 2.84 -14.85
C LEU A 59 10.58 4.11 -15.10
N THR A 60 10.53 4.64 -16.32
CA THR A 60 11.32 5.84 -16.70
C THR A 60 10.88 7.11 -15.99
N THR A 61 9.59 7.21 -15.62
CA THR A 61 9.05 8.37 -14.91
C THR A 61 7.89 7.89 -14.05
N ALA A 62 8.17 7.64 -12.77
CA ALA A 62 7.16 7.18 -11.83
C ALA A 62 6.99 8.15 -10.66
N ILE A 63 5.73 8.35 -10.28
CA ILE A 63 5.36 9.00 -9.03
C ILE A 63 4.66 7.94 -8.20
N PHE A 64 5.18 7.70 -6.99
CA PHE A 64 4.54 6.77 -6.07
C PHE A 64 3.41 7.48 -5.32
N GLN A 65 2.18 6.98 -5.50
CA GLN A 65 0.99 7.49 -4.81
C GLN A 65 0.43 6.41 -3.88
N GLN A 66 0.14 6.81 -2.63
CA GLN A 66 -0.51 5.98 -1.61
C GLN A 66 -1.41 6.86 -0.73
N ASP A 67 -2.25 6.23 0.09
CA ASP A 67 -3.07 6.91 1.09
C ASP A 67 -2.25 7.34 2.32
N ASN A 68 -2.89 8.09 3.23
CA ASN A 68 -2.27 8.63 4.44
C ASN A 68 -2.51 7.76 5.68
N VAL A 69 -2.71 6.45 5.52
CA VAL A 69 -2.92 5.57 6.69
C VAL A 69 -1.68 5.53 7.56
N ARG A 70 -1.89 5.36 8.87
CA ARG A 70 -0.83 5.53 9.87
C ARG A 70 0.45 4.77 9.55
N PRO A 71 0.42 3.48 9.11
CA PRO A 71 1.65 2.78 8.77
C PRO A 71 2.49 3.47 7.69
N HIS A 72 1.85 4.04 6.66
CA HIS A 72 2.46 4.64 5.48
C HIS A 72 3.04 6.04 5.75
N ALA A 73 2.45 6.78 6.69
CA ALA A 73 2.82 8.16 7.00
C ALA A 73 3.85 8.30 8.14
N THR A 74 4.39 7.19 8.65
CA THR A 74 5.37 7.26 9.74
C THR A 74 6.73 7.77 9.29
N ARG A 75 7.49 8.31 10.25
CA ARG A 75 8.85 8.81 10.03
C ARG A 75 9.80 7.76 9.45
N ILE A 76 9.66 6.48 9.82
CA ILE A 76 10.54 5.43 9.29
C ILE A 76 10.27 5.16 7.80
N VAL A 77 9.00 5.21 7.38
CA VAL A 77 8.61 5.05 5.98
C VAL A 77 9.05 6.26 5.16
N GLN A 78 8.85 7.47 5.69
CA GLN A 78 9.35 8.69 5.04
C GLN A 78 10.86 8.65 4.85
N ARG A 79 11.63 8.21 5.86
CA ARG A 79 13.09 8.06 5.74
C ARG A 79 13.47 7.00 4.72
N PHE A 80 12.78 5.87 4.68
CA PHE A 80 13.01 4.86 3.66
C PHE A 80 12.85 5.49 2.26
N MET A 81 11.76 6.23 2.02
CA MET A 81 11.44 6.83 0.72
C MET A 81 12.41 7.91 0.26
N VAL A 82 12.91 8.75 1.17
CA VAL A 82 13.85 9.84 0.82
C VAL A 82 15.27 9.33 0.57
N ASN A 83 15.60 8.13 1.05
CA ASN A 83 16.92 7.53 0.93
C ASN A 83 17.03 6.51 -0.23
N GLN A 84 16.04 6.45 -1.12
CA GLN A 84 16.09 5.67 -2.38
C GLN A 84 16.52 6.57 -3.54
#